data_AF-A0A6P2BDE1-F1
#
_entry.id   AF-A0A6P2BDE1-F1
#
_cell.length_a   1.000
_cell.length_b   1.000
_cell.length_c   1.000
_cell.angle_alpha   90.00
_cell.angle_beta   90.00
_cell.angle_gamma   90.00
#
_symmetry.space_group_name_H-M   'P 1'
#
loop_
_entity.id
_entity.type
_entity.pdbx_description
1 polymer ?
#
loop_
_entity_poly.entity_id
_entity_poly.type
_entity_poly.pdbx_seq_one_letter_code
_entity_poly.pdbx_strand_id
1 'polypeptide(L)'
;MNEQRRILLAKTGLDGHWRGPSVVAKALRDGGFEVIMIGMTTVDEIVQAALDEDVDLVGLSIGGHVEVAERAVLALREAGIERPVFAGGVVPPWARKRLEAQGVEVYPPGSQLPDIVAAARRLTGLSAAQ
;
A
#
# COMPACT_ATOMS: atom_id res chain seq x y z
N MET A 1 -3.47 -23.77 -7.01
CA MET A 1 -3.83 -22.34 -7.16
C MET A 1 -3.04 -21.59 -6.12
N ASN A 2 -2.43 -20.46 -6.47
CA ASN A 2 -1.57 -19.73 -5.51
C ASN A 2 -2.48 -19.09 -4.44
N GLU A 3 -2.59 -19.71 -3.27
CA GLU A 3 -3.46 -19.26 -2.18
C GLU A 3 -2.89 -18.04 -1.44
N GLN A 4 -1.66 -17.66 -1.76
CA GLN A 4 -0.95 -16.58 -1.11
C GLN A 4 -1.28 -15.24 -1.78
N ARG A 5 -1.86 -14.32 -0.99
CA ARG A 5 -2.17 -12.96 -1.43
C ARG A 5 -0.92 -12.08 -1.46
N ARG A 6 -0.77 -11.31 -2.52
CA ARG A 6 0.39 -10.45 -2.78
C ARG A 6 0.10 -8.99 -2.51
N ILE A 7 1.02 -8.34 -1.79
CA ILE A 7 0.95 -6.92 -1.48
C ILE A 7 2.20 -6.24 -1.98
N LEU A 8 2.04 -5.26 -2.86
CA LEU A 8 3.11 -4.34 -3.22
C LEU A 8 3.18 -3.22 -2.18
N LEU A 9 4.34 -2.98 -1.57
CA LEU A 9 4.60 -1.80 -0.76
C LEU A 9 5.63 -0.92 -1.48
N ALA A 10 5.17 0.22 -1.99
CA ALA A 10 5.98 1.19 -2.72
C ALA A 10 6.23 2.43 -1.87
N LYS A 11 7.47 2.93 -1.89
CA LYS A 11 7.82 4.18 -1.22
C LYS A 11 7.79 5.34 -2.21
N THR A 12 6.94 6.33 -1.95
CA THR A 12 6.70 7.45 -2.87
C THR A 12 7.56 8.68 -2.59
N GLY A 13 8.31 8.70 -1.48
CA GLY A 13 9.13 9.83 -1.04
C GLY A 13 10.62 9.50 -0.95
N LEU A 14 11.47 10.52 -1.08
CA LEU A 14 12.94 10.40 -1.03
C LEU A 14 13.52 10.41 0.40
N ASP A 15 12.70 10.27 1.44
CA ASP A 15 13.19 10.25 2.81
C ASP A 15 13.86 8.91 3.12
N GLY A 16 15.05 8.91 3.73
CA GLY A 16 15.80 7.67 4.03
C GLY A 16 15.14 6.76 5.09
N HIS A 17 13.94 7.08 5.58
CA HIS A 17 13.31 6.32 6.66
C HIS A 17 12.53 5.12 6.12
N TRP A 18 12.99 3.94 6.49
CA TRP A 18 12.35 2.67 6.18
C TRP A 18 11.58 2.07 7.35
N ARG A 19 11.68 2.66 8.56
CA ARG A 19 11.13 2.09 9.79
C ARG A 19 9.63 1.78 9.69
N GLY A 20 8.82 2.73 9.21
CA GLY A 20 7.37 2.54 9.06
C GLY A 20 7.04 1.40 8.09
N PRO A 21 7.44 1.49 6.81
CA PRO A 21 7.19 0.46 5.81
C PRO A 21 7.70 -0.92 6.20
N SER A 22 8.89 -1.02 6.80
CA SER A 22 9.46 -2.31 7.22
C SER A 22 8.65 -2.98 8.33
N VAL A 23 8.11 -2.21 9.29
CA VAL A 23 7.27 -2.75 10.36
C VAL A 23 5.91 -3.20 9.81
N VAL A 24 5.31 -2.41 8.91
CA VAL A 24 4.06 -2.80 8.23
C VAL A 24 4.27 -4.04 7.37
N ALA A 25 5.36 -4.10 6.60
CA ALA A 25 5.71 -5.27 5.79
C ALA A 25 5.87 -6.53 6.64
N LYS A 26 6.55 -6.43 7.79
CA LYS A 26 6.67 -7.54 8.75
C LYS A 26 5.31 -8.00 9.24
N ALA A 27 4.45 -7.08 9.67
CA ALA A 27 3.11 -7.40 10.16
C ALA A 27 2.23 -8.07 9.10
N LEU A 28 2.29 -7.60 7.85
CA LEU A 28 1.57 -8.21 6.73
C LEU A 28 2.11 -9.62 6.42
N ARG A 29 3.43 -9.81 6.40
CA ARG A 29 4.02 -11.15 6.23
C ARG A 29 3.59 -12.11 7.33
N ASP A 30 3.61 -11.66 8.58
CA ASP A 30 3.11 -12.45 9.72
C ASP A 30 1.61 -12.72 9.61
N GLY A 31 0.88 -11.84 8.92
CA GLY A 31 -0.53 -12.00 8.59
C GLY A 31 -0.83 -13.01 7.48
N GLY A 32 0.20 -13.58 6.83
CA GLY A 32 0.08 -14.58 5.76
C GLY A 32 0.23 -14.02 4.34
N PHE A 33 0.59 -12.75 4.18
CA PHE A 33 0.76 -12.11 2.87
C PHE A 33 2.16 -12.32 2.31
N GLU A 34 2.26 -12.52 0.99
CA GLU A 34 3.50 -12.26 0.26
C GLU A 34 3.65 -10.74 0.10
N VAL A 35 4.76 -10.17 0.55
CA VAL A 35 4.96 -8.71 0.52
C VAL A 35 6.17 -8.38 -0.31
N ILE A 36 5.92 -7.76 -1.47
CA ILE A 36 6.91 -7.21 -2.38
C ILE A 36 7.16 -5.77 -1.96
N MET A 37 8.41 -5.43 -1.63
CA MET A 37 8.78 -4.07 -1.29
C MET A 37 9.59 -3.47 -2.42
N ILE A 38 9.15 -2.34 -2.96
CA ILE A 38 9.90 -1.56 -3.93
C ILE A 38 10.36 -0.24 -3.35
N GLY A 39 11.52 0.19 -3.83
CA GLY A 39 12.30 1.32 -3.36
C GLY A 39 11.64 2.69 -3.56
N MET A 40 12.45 3.74 -3.41
CA MET A 40 12.14 5.07 -3.93
C MET A 40 12.04 4.96 -5.45
N THR A 41 10.84 5.15 -5.98
CA THR A 41 10.51 4.80 -7.36
C THR A 41 9.50 5.81 -7.94
N THR A 42 9.38 5.84 -9.26
CA THR A 42 8.44 6.69 -9.98
C THR A 42 7.04 6.08 -10.00
N VAL A 43 6.03 6.89 -10.31
CA VAL A 43 4.63 6.41 -10.45
C VAL A 43 4.55 5.29 -11.50
N ASP A 44 5.23 5.42 -12.63
CA ASP A 44 5.19 4.45 -13.72
C ASP A 44 5.78 3.11 -13.28
N GLU A 45 6.86 3.12 -12.51
CA GLU A 45 7.46 1.91 -11.94
C GLU A 45 6.54 1.25 -10.89
N ILE A 46 5.76 2.02 -10.12
CA ILE A 46 4.76 1.45 -9.20
C ILE A 46 3.68 0.71 -9.98
N VAL A 47 3.16 1.33 -11.05
CA VAL A 47 2.14 0.72 -11.91
C VAL A 47 2.67 -0.54 -12.57
N GLN A 48 3.89 -0.47 -13.12
CA GLN A 48 4.52 -1.61 -13.78
C GLN A 48 4.76 -2.76 -12.80
N ALA A 49 5.31 -2.48 -11.61
CA ALA A 49 5.51 -3.50 -10.58
C ALA A 49 4.19 -4.13 -10.10
N ALA A 50 3.13 -3.34 -9.97
CA ALA A 50 1.81 -3.86 -9.59
C ALA A 50 1.25 -4.84 -10.65
N LEU A 51 1.52 -4.59 -11.93
CA LEU A 51 1.16 -5.49 -13.02
C LEU A 51 2.03 -6.74 -13.06
N ASP A 52 3.35 -6.56 -13.05
CA ASP A 52 4.32 -7.64 -13.20
C ASP A 52 4.24 -8.66 -12.07
N GLU A 53 3.98 -8.19 -10.84
CA GLU A 53 3.88 -9.04 -9.65
C GLU A 53 2.47 -9.62 -9.44
N ASP A 54 1.49 -9.19 -10.23
CA ASP A 54 0.06 -9.55 -10.13
C ASP A 54 -0.47 -9.41 -8.68
N VAL A 55 -0.40 -8.18 -8.16
CA VAL A 55 -0.70 -7.95 -6.73
C VAL A 55 -2.19 -7.82 -6.44
N ASP A 56 -2.58 -8.25 -5.24
CA ASP A 56 -3.95 -8.14 -4.74
C ASP A 56 -4.20 -6.81 -4.01
N LEU A 57 -3.14 -6.13 -3.56
CA LEU A 57 -3.22 -4.85 -2.85
C LEU A 57 -1.95 -4.02 -3.07
N VAL A 58 -2.09 -2.70 -3.20
CA VAL A 58 -0.97 -1.76 -3.29
C VAL A 58 -0.93 -0.88 -2.05
N GLY A 59 0.21 -0.79 -1.37
CA GLY A 59 0.46 0.11 -0.26
C GLY A 59 1.48 1.18 -0.63
N LEU A 60 1.09 2.44 -0.46
CA LEU A 60 1.92 3.61 -0.75
C LEU A 60 2.44 4.20 0.56
N SER A 61 3.76 4.20 0.75
CA SER A 61 4.41 4.85 1.88
C SER A 61 4.79 6.29 1.54
N ILE A 62 4.06 7.25 2.10
CA ILE A 62 4.21 8.69 1.89
C ILE A 62 5.27 9.26 2.84
N GLY A 63 6.35 9.77 2.25
CA GLY A 63 7.47 10.42 2.92
C GLY A 63 7.46 11.95 2.88
N GLY A 64 6.38 12.56 2.39
CA GLY A 64 6.24 14.01 2.28
C GLY A 64 5.37 14.42 1.09
N HIS A 65 5.76 14.02 -0.13
CA HIS A 65 5.09 14.43 -1.36
C HIS A 65 3.81 13.60 -1.59
N VAL A 66 2.71 14.05 -0.99
CA VAL A 66 1.39 13.43 -1.09
C VAL A 66 0.91 13.34 -2.53
N GLU A 67 1.24 14.32 -3.35
CA GLU A 67 0.84 14.42 -4.76
C GLU A 67 1.34 13.22 -5.57
N VAL A 68 2.48 12.63 -5.18
CA VAL A 68 3.00 11.42 -5.83
C VAL A 68 2.09 10.23 -5.54
N ALA A 69 1.57 10.11 -4.32
CA ALA A 69 0.64 9.03 -3.97
C ALA A 69 -0.71 9.19 -4.69
N GLU A 70 -1.25 10.41 -4.77
CA GLU A 70 -2.49 10.67 -5.52
C GLU A 70 -2.32 10.37 -7.01
N ARG A 71 -1.19 10.76 -7.60
CA ARG A 71 -0.86 10.41 -8.99
C ARG A 71 -0.72 8.90 -9.20
N ALA A 72 -0.12 8.18 -8.24
CA ALA A 72 -0.02 6.73 -8.31
C ALA A 72 -1.39 6.06 -8.28
N VAL A 73 -2.31 6.51 -7.40
CA VAL A 73 -3.68 5.99 -7.34
C VAL A 73 -4.42 6.18 -8.66
N LEU A 74 -4.30 7.36 -9.27
CA LEU A 74 -4.90 7.64 -10.58
C LEU A 74 -4.29 6.75 -11.67
N ALA A 75 -2.96 6.67 -11.75
CA ALA A 75 -2.26 5.91 -12.77
C ALA A 75 -2.55 4.40 -12.69
N LEU A 76 -2.67 3.84 -11.48
CA LEU A 76 -3.10 2.46 -11.28
C LEU A 76 -4.49 2.22 -11.90
N ARG A 77 -5.43 3.14 -11.69
CA ARG A 77 -6.79 3.05 -12.27
C ARG A 77 -6.79 3.17 -13.79
N GLU A 78 -6.03 4.12 -14.32
CA GLU A 78 -5.91 4.33 -15.77
C GLU A 78 -5.29 3.10 -16.46
N ALA A 79 -4.41 2.37 -15.76
CA ALA A 79 -3.85 1.10 -16.20
C ALA A 79 -4.79 -0.11 -16.01
N GLY A 80 -6.02 0.09 -15.52
CA GLY A 80 -7.00 -0.97 -15.28
C GLY A 80 -6.76 -1.80 -14.02
N ILE A 81 -5.89 -1.33 -13.10
CA ILE A 81 -5.57 -2.01 -11.86
C ILE A 81 -6.59 -1.62 -10.80
N GLU A 82 -7.69 -2.37 -10.72
CA GLU A 82 -8.78 -2.16 -9.75
C GLU A 82 -8.49 -2.84 -8.40
N ARG A 83 -7.26 -2.67 -7.89
CA ARG A 83 -6.84 -3.25 -6.60
C ARG A 83 -7.01 -2.23 -5.46
N PRO A 84 -7.35 -2.69 -4.24
CA PRO A 84 -7.38 -1.84 -3.07
C PRO A 84 -6.02 -1.15 -2.86
N VAL A 85 -6.07 0.12 -2.44
CA VAL A 85 -4.87 0.91 -2.18
C VAL A 85 -4.85 1.37 -0.72
N PHE A 86 -3.71 1.14 -0.07
CA PHE A 86 -3.37 1.72 1.23
C PHE A 86 -2.43 2.90 1.05
N ALA A 87 -2.55 3.90 1.92
CA ALA A 87 -1.56 4.96 2.06
C ALA A 87 -1.12 5.07 3.52
N GLY A 88 0.18 5.08 3.77
CA GLY A 88 0.75 5.24 5.11
C GLY A 88 1.88 6.26 5.15
N GLY A 89 2.49 6.43 6.31
CA GLY A 89 3.56 7.41 6.51
C GLY A 89 3.03 8.77 6.95
N VAL A 90 3.78 9.85 6.73
CA VAL A 90 3.41 11.19 7.20
C VAL A 90 2.36 11.78 6.28
N VAL A 91 1.09 11.56 6.61
CA VAL A 91 -0.06 12.03 5.83
C VAL A 91 -0.76 13.18 6.57
N PRO A 92 -0.71 14.42 6.07
CA PRO A 92 -1.41 15.53 6.71
C PRO A 92 -2.94 15.38 6.59
N PRO A 93 -3.74 15.98 7.49
CA PRO A 93 -5.19 15.78 7.51
C PRO A 93 -5.93 16.13 6.20
N TRP A 94 -5.46 17.14 5.47
CA TRP A 94 -6.03 17.52 4.18
C TRP A 94 -5.77 16.45 3.10
N ALA A 95 -4.58 15.84 3.11
CA ALA A 95 -4.18 14.79 2.19
C ALA A 95 -4.97 13.51 2.45
N ARG A 96 -5.13 13.17 3.73
CA ARG A 96 -5.94 12.04 4.17
C ARG A 96 -7.34 12.11 3.56
N LYS A 97 -8.03 13.25 3.69
CA LYS A 97 -9.38 13.43 3.14
C LYS A 97 -9.43 13.23 1.62
N ARG A 98 -8.42 13.71 0.89
CA ARG A 98 -8.35 13.58 -0.57
C ARG A 98 -8.12 12.12 -1.00
N LEU A 99 -7.22 11.43 -0.33
CA LEU A 99 -6.93 10.00 -0.56
C LEU A 99 -8.16 9.14 -0.22
N GLU A 100 -8.81 9.38 0.92
CA GLU A 100 -10.04 8.69 1.33
C GLU A 100 -11.19 8.93 0.34
N ALA A 101 -11.33 10.15 -0.21
CA ALA A 101 -12.30 10.44 -1.26
C ALA A 101 -12.02 9.69 -2.57
N GLN A 102 -10.78 9.23 -2.78
CA GLN A 102 -10.39 8.33 -3.86
C GLN A 102 -10.50 6.87 -3.44
N GLY A 103 -11.09 6.51 -2.31
CA GLY A 103 -11.24 5.12 -1.86
C GLY A 103 -9.95 4.48 -1.34
N VAL A 104 -8.94 5.28 -1.00
CA VAL A 104 -7.69 4.82 -0.38
C VAL A 104 -7.87 4.73 1.13
N GLU A 105 -7.46 3.63 1.74
CA GLU A 105 -7.43 3.53 3.20
C GLU A 105 -6.11 4.10 3.76
N VAL A 106 -6.22 5.07 4.67
CA VAL A 106 -5.08 5.87 5.14
C VAL A 106 -4.67 5.48 6.57
N TYR A 107 -3.40 5.13 6.74
CA TYR A 107 -2.80 4.66 7.99
C TYR A 107 -1.62 5.58 8.41
N PRO A 108 -1.91 6.73 9.06
CA PRO A 108 -0.88 7.67 9.53
C PRO A 108 -0.04 7.07 10.68
N PRO A 109 1.03 7.76 11.14
CA PRO A 109 1.87 7.26 12.23
C PRO A 109 1.03 7.07 13.50
N GLY A 110 1.21 5.94 14.17
CA GLY A 110 0.40 5.54 15.33
C GLY A 110 -0.79 4.63 15.01
N SER A 111 -1.08 4.37 13.73
CA SER A 111 -2.03 3.33 13.33
C SER A 111 -1.62 1.96 13.87
N GLN A 112 -2.58 1.16 14.32
CA GLN A 112 -2.32 -0.16 14.89
C GLN A 112 -2.05 -1.17 13.78
N LEU A 113 -0.97 -1.94 13.91
CA LEU A 113 -0.61 -2.98 12.93
C LEU A 113 -1.69 -4.05 12.75
N PRO A 114 -2.36 -4.54 13.82
CA PRO A 114 -3.46 -5.49 13.68
C PRO A 114 -4.60 -4.96 12.78
N ASP A 115 -4.89 -3.66 12.83
CA ASP A 115 -5.96 -3.06 12.02
C ASP A 115 -5.58 -3.06 10.53
N ILE A 116 -4.31 -2.74 10.22
CA ILE A 116 -3.79 -2.79 8.83
C ILE A 116 -3.88 -4.22 8.28
N VAL A 117 -3.48 -5.22 9.07
CA VAL A 117 -3.53 -6.63 8.66
C VAL A 117 -4.97 -7.10 8.49
N ALA A 118 -5.87 -6.74 9.40
CA ALA A 118 -7.29 -7.08 9.31
C ALA A 118 -7.96 -6.46 8.07
N ALA A 119 -7.64 -5.19 7.77
CA ALA A 119 -8.11 -4.52 6.56
C ALA A 119 -7.57 -5.20 5.29
N ALA A 120 -6.27 -5.54 5.25
CA ALA A 120 -5.69 -6.25 4.12
C ALA A 120 -6.37 -7.60 3.86
N ARG A 121 -6.70 -8.36 4.92
CA ARG A 121 -7.46 -9.62 4.81
C ARG A 121 -8.86 -9.41 4.24
N ARG A 122 -9.58 -8.41 4.76
CA ARG A 122 -10.93 -8.06 4.28
C ARG A 122 -10.92 -7.69 2.80
N LEU A 123 -9.95 -6.90 2.37
CA LEU A 123 -9.91 -6.36 1.00
C LEU A 123 -9.40 -7.37 -0.04
N THR A 124 -8.50 -8.27 0.36
CA THR A 124 -7.99 -9.33 -0.53
C THR A 124 -8.79 -10.64 -0.43
N GLY A 125 -9.76 -10.72 0.48
CA GLY A 125 -10.58 -11.92 0.68
C GLY A 125 -9.81 -13.10 1.27
N LEU A 126 -8.66 -12.86 1.92
CA LEU A 126 -7.93 -13.89 2.64
C LEU A 126 -8.69 -14.23 3.94
N SER A 127 -9.29 -15.41 4.01
CA SER A 127 -9.94 -15.88 5.23
C SER A 127 -8.90 -16.09 6.33
N ALA A 128 -9.30 -15.90 7.59
CA ALA A 128 -8.44 -16.29 8.71
C ALA A 128 -8.05 -17.77 8.55
N ALA A 129 -6.74 -18.05 8.57
CA ALA A 129 -6.25 -19.41 8.71
C ALA A 129 -6.90 -20.01 9.97
N GLN A 130 -7.55 -21.16 9.80
CA GLN A 130 -8.22 -21.88 10.89
C GLN A 130 -7.24 -22.27 12.00
#